data_AF-A0A9E8HQF1-F1
#
_entry.id   AF-A0A9E8HQF1-F1
#
_cell.length_a   1.000
_cell.length_b   1.000
_cell.length_c   1.000
_cell.angle_alpha   90.00
_cell.angle_beta   90.00
_cell.angle_gamma   90.00
#
_symmetry.space_group_name_H-M   'P 1'
#
loop_
_entity.id
_entity.type
_entity.pdbx_description
1 polymer ?
#
loop_
_entity_poly.entity_id
_entity_poly.type
_entity_poly.pdbx_seq_one_letter_code
_entity_poly.pdbx_strand_id
1 'polypeptide(L)'
;MEFTLIIYQGMMKMKTKKGFTLIELLLTISIISILSSLAFASFSNIISQHQGYTAISKLLLAVNLSRNQSISSASITTLCPSENNLKCAGKWEKDLTLFIDHNGNRKVDPNDKIIRKFSPMPNGSKLFWRSFQNKQYLQFAPSGYTRNQNGTFTYCSPSKKLVQAKMLIVNRAGRPRVAQDTDNDGIPNSPSGAMPNCT
;
A
#
# COMPACT_ATOMS: atom_id res chain seq x y z
N MET A 1 -44.23 -37.56 -58.90
CA MET A 1 -44.84 -36.25 -58.62
C MET A 1 -45.22 -36.18 -57.14
N GLU A 2 -44.30 -36.37 -56.21
CA GLU A 2 -43.26 -35.39 -55.76
C GLU A 2 -43.77 -34.12 -55.06
N PHE A 3 -45.07 -33.98 -54.76
CA PHE A 3 -45.55 -32.79 -54.03
C PHE A 3 -45.96 -33.02 -52.57
N THR A 4 -45.84 -34.24 -52.06
CA THR A 4 -46.32 -34.59 -50.71
C THR A 4 -45.32 -34.35 -49.57
N LEU A 5 -44.09 -33.89 -49.85
CA LEU A 5 -42.99 -33.95 -48.86
C LEU A 5 -42.34 -32.61 -48.46
N ILE A 6 -42.74 -31.46 -48.99
CA ILE A 6 -42.01 -30.19 -48.72
C ILE A 6 -42.79 -29.18 -47.86
N ILE A 7 -44.12 -29.29 -47.70
CA ILE A 7 -44.87 -28.33 -46.86
C ILE A 7 -45.02 -28.81 -45.40
N TYR A 8 -44.11 -29.65 -44.91
CA TYR A 8 -44.03 -30.03 -43.48
C TYR A 8 -42.93 -29.29 -42.70
N GLN A 9 -42.20 -28.35 -43.34
CA GLN A 9 -41.19 -27.52 -42.67
C GLN A 9 -41.41 -26.05 -43.05
N GLY A 10 -42.18 -25.32 -42.25
CA GLY A 10 -42.23 -23.87 -42.44
C GLY A 10 -43.39 -23.11 -41.82
N MET A 11 -44.13 -23.63 -40.85
CA MET A 11 -44.80 -22.73 -39.89
C MET A 11 -43.70 -22.10 -39.02
N MET A 12 -42.98 -21.13 -39.60
CA MET A 12 -42.15 -20.18 -38.88
C MET A 12 -43.08 -19.46 -37.90
N LYS A 13 -43.18 -20.04 -36.70
CA LYS A 13 -43.80 -19.41 -35.53
C LYS A 13 -43.02 -18.13 -35.32
N MET A 14 -43.53 -17.01 -35.86
CA MET A 14 -42.92 -15.70 -35.65
C MET A 14 -42.91 -15.46 -34.14
N LYS A 15 -41.75 -15.65 -33.52
CA LYS A 15 -41.52 -15.23 -32.14
C LYS A 15 -41.69 -13.72 -32.16
N THR A 16 -42.83 -13.25 -31.68
CA THR A 16 -43.04 -11.84 -31.36
C THR A 16 -41.94 -11.45 -30.37
N LYS A 17 -41.04 -10.58 -30.82
CA LYS A 17 -40.02 -10.00 -29.93
C LYS A 17 -40.78 -9.08 -28.98
N LYS A 18 -41.02 -9.53 -27.75
CA LYS A 18 -41.53 -8.66 -26.68
C LYS A 18 -40.44 -7.62 -26.40
N GLY A 19 -40.69 -6.38 -26.81
CA GLY A 19 -39.84 -5.23 -26.48
C GLY A 19 -40.24 -4.63 -25.14
N PHE A 20 -39.28 -4.03 -24.45
CA PHE A 20 -39.51 -3.22 -23.27
C PHE A 20 -40.21 -1.92 -23.67
N THR A 21 -41.09 -1.40 -22.82
CA THR A 21 -41.74 -0.12 -23.08
C THR A 21 -40.78 1.04 -22.80
N LEU A 22 -40.96 2.19 -23.45
CA LEU A 22 -40.15 3.39 -23.19
C LEU A 22 -40.21 3.78 -21.71
N ILE A 23 -41.39 3.67 -21.09
CA ILE A 23 -41.57 3.99 -19.67
C ILE A 23 -40.82 3.02 -18.76
N GLU A 24 -40.78 1.74 -19.11
CA GLU A 24 -40.02 0.73 -18.36
C GLU A 24 -38.52 1.01 -18.44
N LEU A 25 -38.01 1.36 -19.63
CA LEU A 25 -36.61 1.76 -19.78
C LEU A 25 -36.29 3.00 -18.93
N LEU A 26 -37.14 4.03 -18.96
CA LEU A 26 -36.93 5.24 -18.15
C LEU A 26 -36.94 4.92 -16.65
N LEU A 27 -37.88 4.10 -16.19
CA LEU A 27 -37.94 3.66 -14.79
C LEU A 27 -36.70 2.87 -14.39
N THR A 28 -36.22 1.94 -15.22
CA THR A 28 -35.00 1.17 -14.93
C THR A 28 -33.77 2.07 -14.82
N ILE A 29 -33.59 3.03 -15.74
CA ILE A 29 -32.47 3.98 -15.70
C ILE A 29 -32.57 4.89 -14.47
N SER A 30 -33.77 5.37 -14.11
CA SER A 30 -33.99 6.15 -12.90
C SER A 30 -33.63 5.39 -11.63
N ILE A 31 -34.00 4.11 -11.54
CA ILE A 31 -33.64 3.27 -10.38
C ILE A 31 -32.12 3.04 -10.33
N ILE A 32 -31.50 2.72 -11.47
CA ILE A 32 -30.05 2.50 -11.57
C ILE A 32 -29.27 3.76 -11.18
N SER A 33 -29.72 4.95 -11.59
CA SER A 33 -29.02 6.20 -11.28
C SER A 33 -29.07 6.53 -9.78
N ILE A 34 -30.22 6.35 -9.14
CA ILE A 34 -30.37 6.51 -7.68
C ILE A 34 -29.45 5.54 -6.94
N LEU A 35 -29.47 4.25 -7.29
CA LEU A 35 -28.62 3.25 -6.65
C LEU A 35 -27.12 3.51 -6.88
N SER A 36 -26.73 3.92 -8.08
CA SER A 36 -25.33 4.24 -8.43
C SER A 36 -24.80 5.41 -7.61
N SER A 37 -25.64 6.42 -7.33
CA SER A 37 -25.23 7.58 -6.53
C SER A 37 -24.86 7.21 -5.08
N LEU A 38 -25.61 6.29 -4.47
CA LEU A 38 -25.34 5.79 -3.12
C LEU A 38 -24.08 4.94 -3.06
N ALA A 39 -23.82 4.14 -4.10
CA ALA A 39 -22.64 3.29 -4.18
C ALA A 39 -21.33 4.10 -4.23
N PHE A 40 -21.31 5.23 -4.95
CA PHE A 40 -20.10 6.02 -5.18
C PHE A 40 -19.44 6.54 -3.89
N ALA A 41 -20.24 6.99 -2.91
CA ALA A 41 -19.72 7.52 -1.65
C ALA A 41 -18.91 6.48 -0.84
N SER A 42 -19.30 5.20 -0.91
CA SER A 42 -18.66 4.11 -0.16
C SER A 42 -17.28 3.72 -0.72
N PHE A 43 -17.05 3.89 -2.03
CA PHE A 43 -15.78 3.48 -2.66
C PHE A 43 -14.57 4.29 -2.18
N SER A 44 -14.75 5.57 -1.87
CA SER A 44 -13.66 6.46 -1.43
C SER A 44 -12.96 5.96 -0.14
N ASN A 45 -13.73 5.44 0.82
CA ASN A 45 -13.23 4.88 2.07
C ASN A 45 -12.50 3.55 1.85
N ILE A 46 -13.05 2.69 1.00
CA ILE A 46 -12.45 1.40 0.64
C ILE A 46 -11.09 1.62 -0.03
N ILE A 47 -11.02 2.53 -1.01
CA ILE A 47 -9.78 2.90 -1.69
C ILE A 47 -8.75 3.42 -0.68
N SER A 48 -9.15 4.34 0.19
CA SER A 48 -8.26 4.92 1.21
C SER A 48 -7.71 3.86 2.17
N GLN A 49 -8.53 2.89 2.57
CA GLN A 49 -8.07 1.75 3.38
C GLN A 49 -7.07 0.87 2.62
N HIS A 50 -7.37 0.49 1.39
CA HIS A 50 -6.46 -0.32 0.56
C HIS A 50 -5.13 0.37 0.28
N GLN A 51 -5.14 1.70 0.11
CA GLN A 51 -3.92 2.50 0.00
C GLN A 51 -3.04 2.38 1.25
N GLY A 52 -3.63 2.44 2.45
CA GLY A 52 -2.89 2.25 3.69
C GLY A 52 -2.29 0.85 3.85
N TYR A 53 -3.07 -0.19 3.52
CA TYR A 53 -2.54 -1.58 3.51
C TYR A 53 -1.40 -1.73 2.51
N THR A 54 -1.55 -1.19 1.31
CA THR A 54 -0.51 -1.25 0.28
C THR A 54 0.76 -0.51 0.71
N ALA A 55 0.61 0.67 1.33
CA ALA A 55 1.72 1.47 1.83
C ALA A 55 2.54 0.72 2.89
N ILE A 56 1.88 0.15 3.89
CA ILE A 56 2.57 -0.63 4.93
C ILE A 56 3.14 -1.94 4.40
N SER A 57 2.46 -2.63 3.48
CA SER A 57 3.00 -3.84 2.86
C SER A 57 4.26 -3.55 2.03
N LYS A 58 4.28 -2.43 1.29
CA LYS A 58 5.49 -1.96 0.59
C LYS A 58 6.63 -1.68 1.56
N LEU A 59 6.33 -1.04 2.69
CA LEU A 59 7.33 -0.73 3.71
C LEU A 59 7.85 -1.99 4.42
N LEU A 60 6.97 -2.93 4.75
CA LEU A 60 7.31 -4.25 5.28
C LEU A 60 8.26 -4.99 4.33
N LEU A 61 7.95 -4.97 3.02
CA LEU A 61 8.82 -5.52 1.98
C LEU A 61 10.16 -4.79 1.95
N ALA A 62 10.18 -3.45 2.00
CA ALA A 62 11.42 -2.66 1.98
C ALA A 62 12.32 -3.00 3.16
N VAL A 63 11.77 -3.07 4.37
CA VAL A 63 12.52 -3.40 5.59
C VAL A 63 13.07 -4.84 5.53
N ASN A 64 12.24 -5.81 5.14
CA ASN A 64 12.69 -7.21 5.02
C ASN A 64 13.73 -7.38 3.91
N LEU A 65 13.56 -6.71 2.77
CA LEU A 65 14.54 -6.74 1.68
C LEU A 65 15.87 -6.15 2.13
N SER A 66 15.85 -5.03 2.85
CA SER A 66 17.05 -4.40 3.40
C SER A 66 17.81 -5.36 4.32
N ARG A 67 17.09 -5.96 5.27
CA ARG A 67 17.66 -6.97 6.17
C ARG A 67 18.26 -8.13 5.40
N ASN A 68 17.50 -8.74 4.49
CA ASN A 68 17.96 -9.90 3.74
C ASN A 68 19.18 -9.58 2.88
N GLN A 69 19.21 -8.39 2.28
CA GLN A 69 20.35 -7.94 1.48
C GLN A 69 21.60 -7.72 2.33
N SER A 70 21.48 -7.20 3.56
CA SER A 70 22.64 -7.06 4.45
C SER A 70 23.28 -8.40 4.79
N ILE A 71 22.44 -9.43 5.00
CA ILE A 71 22.88 -10.78 5.29
C ILE A 71 23.53 -11.42 4.06
N SER A 72 22.86 -11.36 2.91
CA SER A 72 23.34 -12.03 1.68
C SER A 72 24.59 -11.39 1.09
N SER A 73 24.74 -10.07 1.22
CA SER A 73 25.94 -9.35 0.75
C SER A 73 27.07 -9.27 1.79
N ALA A 74 26.83 -9.76 3.01
CA ALA A 74 27.74 -9.61 4.15
C ALA A 74 28.21 -8.16 4.40
N SER A 75 27.39 -7.18 4.01
CA SER A 75 27.70 -5.74 4.07
C SER A 75 26.57 -4.98 4.75
N ILE A 76 26.89 -3.78 5.22
CA ILE A 76 25.87 -2.87 5.76
C ILE A 76 24.94 -2.45 4.62
N THR A 77 23.64 -2.42 4.87
CA THR A 77 22.67 -1.82 3.94
C THR A 77 21.91 -0.69 4.61
N THR A 78 21.64 0.36 3.85
CA THR A 78 20.91 1.54 4.30
C THR A 78 19.61 1.69 3.51
N LEU A 79 18.49 1.79 4.24
CA LEU A 79 17.19 2.20 3.72
C LEU A 79 16.86 3.59 4.25
N CYS A 80 16.60 4.54 3.35
CA CYS A 80 16.27 5.91 3.75
C CYS A 80 15.52 6.66 2.65
N PRO A 81 14.88 7.79 3.01
CA PRO A 81 14.42 8.76 2.01
C PRO A 81 15.61 9.33 1.23
N SER A 82 15.46 9.48 -0.08
CA SER A 82 16.46 10.11 -0.92
C SER A 82 15.84 10.73 -2.17
N GLU A 83 15.93 12.04 -2.31
CA GLU A 83 15.41 12.76 -3.47
C GLU A 83 16.32 12.63 -4.71
N ASN A 84 17.63 12.52 -4.49
CA ASN A 84 18.65 12.45 -5.56
C ASN A 84 19.28 11.07 -5.72
N ASN A 85 18.87 10.08 -4.91
CA ASN A 85 19.44 8.72 -4.86
C ASN A 85 20.92 8.64 -4.48
N LEU A 86 21.52 9.73 -3.95
CA LEU A 86 22.95 9.78 -3.60
C LEU A 86 23.17 9.94 -2.10
N LYS A 87 22.23 10.54 -1.38
CA LYS A 87 22.34 10.77 0.07
C LYS A 87 20.99 10.60 0.74
N CYS A 88 21.02 10.06 1.95
CA CYS A 88 19.84 10.02 2.81
C CYS A 88 19.44 11.44 3.23
N ALA A 89 18.27 11.87 2.77
CA ALA A 89 17.66 13.16 3.10
C ALA A 89 16.18 13.16 2.67
N GLY A 90 15.38 14.02 3.29
CA GLY A 90 13.97 14.19 2.95
C GLY A 90 13.02 13.44 3.87
N LYS A 91 11.84 13.11 3.36
CA LYS A 91 10.70 12.58 4.14
C LYS A 91 10.33 11.17 3.71
N TRP A 92 9.89 10.34 4.65
CA TRP A 92 9.60 8.92 4.39
C TRP A 92 8.39 8.68 3.50
N GLU A 93 7.48 9.65 3.33
CA GLU A 93 6.42 9.55 2.33
C GLU A 93 6.89 9.72 0.89
N LYS A 94 8.15 10.13 0.67
CA LYS A 94 8.77 10.34 -0.65
C LYS A 94 9.52 9.09 -1.12
N ASP A 95 10.31 9.25 -2.18
CA ASP A 95 11.14 8.19 -2.72
C ASP A 95 12.10 7.63 -1.67
N LEU A 96 12.13 6.30 -1.54
CA LEU A 96 13.06 5.60 -0.67
C LEU A 96 14.09 4.85 -1.50
N THR A 97 15.33 4.84 -1.03
CA THR A 97 16.43 4.13 -1.67
C THR A 97 17.01 3.13 -0.69
N LEU A 98 17.19 1.89 -1.18
CA LEU A 98 17.92 0.82 -0.53
C LEU A 98 19.22 0.58 -1.29
N PHE A 99 20.33 0.65 -0.59
CA PHE A 99 21.67 0.42 -1.14
C PHE A 99 22.59 -0.27 -0.13
N ILE A 100 23.64 -0.91 -0.63
CA ILE A 100 24.77 -1.38 0.17
C ILE A 100 25.62 -0.15 0.52
N ASP A 101 25.92 0.04 1.80
CA ASP A 101 26.60 1.23 2.35
C ASP A 101 27.84 0.75 3.12
N HIS A 102 28.94 0.49 2.41
CA HIS A 102 30.08 -0.25 2.99
C HIS A 102 30.71 0.44 4.20
N ASN A 103 30.68 1.78 4.24
CA ASN A 103 31.23 2.58 5.34
C ASN A 103 30.16 3.08 6.33
N GLY A 104 28.87 2.84 6.05
CA GLY A 104 27.75 3.26 6.88
C GLY A 104 27.52 4.77 6.92
N ASN A 105 28.04 5.54 5.95
CA ASN A 105 28.02 7.01 5.96
C ASN A 105 26.67 7.60 5.51
N ARG A 106 25.77 6.76 4.96
CA ARG A 106 24.43 7.12 4.45
C ARG A 106 24.47 7.92 3.14
N LYS A 107 25.50 7.73 2.35
CA LYS A 107 25.67 8.23 0.99
C LYS A 107 25.98 7.05 0.11
N VAL A 108 25.57 7.13 -1.15
CA VAL A 108 25.95 6.15 -2.17
C VAL A 108 27.33 6.54 -2.67
N ASP A 109 28.35 5.82 -2.22
CA ASP A 109 29.72 6.00 -2.69
C ASP A 109 29.97 5.23 -4.01
N PRO A 110 31.07 5.48 -4.74
CA PRO A 110 31.33 4.81 -6.03
C PRO A 110 31.38 3.27 -5.97
N ASN A 111 31.75 2.71 -4.82
CA ASN A 111 31.79 1.26 -4.59
C ASN A 111 30.47 0.70 -4.04
N ASP A 112 29.50 1.55 -3.74
CA ASP A 112 28.20 1.14 -3.23
C ASP A 112 27.26 0.79 -4.37
N LYS A 113 26.33 -0.13 -4.07
CA LYS A 113 25.35 -0.62 -5.04
C LYS A 113 23.95 -0.27 -4.59
N ILE A 114 23.22 0.46 -5.44
CA ILE A 114 21.77 0.64 -5.26
C ILE A 114 21.07 -0.69 -5.59
N ILE A 115 20.30 -1.18 -4.63
CA ILE A 115 19.61 -2.48 -4.70
C ILE A 115 18.19 -2.27 -5.20
N ARG A 116 17.48 -1.28 -4.63
CA ARG A 116 16.10 -0.99 -5.01
C ARG A 116 15.72 0.44 -4.68
N LYS A 117 14.90 1.02 -5.54
CA LYS A 117 14.16 2.26 -5.28
C LYS A 117 12.70 1.92 -5.04
N PHE A 118 12.08 2.60 -4.08
CA PHE A 118 10.67 2.47 -3.78
C PHE A 118 9.99 3.79 -4.10
N SER A 119 8.96 3.72 -4.93
CA SER A 119 8.10 4.85 -5.29
C SER A 119 7.46 5.48 -4.05
N PRO A 120 7.08 6.77 -4.13
CA PRO A 120 6.55 7.48 -2.99
C PRO A 120 5.20 6.90 -2.55
N MET A 121 4.80 7.27 -1.34
CA MET A 121 3.49 6.92 -0.80
C MET A 121 2.37 7.64 -1.58
N PRO A 122 1.11 7.17 -1.51
CA PRO A 122 -0.02 7.82 -2.19
C PRO A 122 -0.11 9.32 -1.89
N ASN A 123 -0.55 10.10 -2.88
CA ASN A 123 -0.65 11.56 -2.75
C ASN A 123 -1.49 11.98 -1.53
N GLY A 124 -1.01 12.98 -0.80
CA GLY A 124 -1.65 13.48 0.41
C GLY A 124 -1.43 12.64 1.68
N SER A 125 -0.90 11.41 1.55
CA SER A 125 -0.56 10.60 2.73
C SER A 125 0.75 11.04 3.38
N LYS A 126 0.91 10.65 4.64
CA LYS A 126 2.12 10.93 5.44
C LYS A 126 2.67 9.65 6.02
N LEU A 127 4.00 9.57 6.12
CA LEU A 127 4.70 8.48 6.76
C LEU A 127 5.73 9.05 7.74
N PHE A 128 5.52 8.80 9.02
CA PHE A 128 6.40 9.25 10.08
C PHE A 128 7.27 8.10 10.56
N TRP A 129 8.57 8.34 10.72
CA TRP A 129 9.50 7.38 11.33
C TRP A 129 9.95 7.89 12.69
N ARG A 130 9.35 7.34 13.75
CA ARG A 130 9.75 7.63 15.13
C ARG A 130 10.78 6.59 15.56
N SER A 131 12.06 6.92 15.36
CA SER A 131 13.17 6.06 15.73
C SER A 131 13.87 6.49 17.01
N PHE A 132 14.56 5.55 17.63
CA PHE A 132 15.52 5.82 18.70
C PHE A 132 16.55 6.85 18.23
N GLN A 133 16.73 7.92 19.02
CA GLN A 133 17.57 9.08 18.68
C GLN A 133 17.17 9.85 17.40
N ASN A 134 15.92 9.69 16.93
CA ASN A 134 15.38 10.40 15.76
C ASN A 134 16.24 10.24 14.48
N LYS A 135 16.89 9.10 14.30
CA LYS A 135 17.66 8.78 13.10
C LYS A 135 16.72 8.54 11.91
N GLN A 136 16.77 9.41 10.91
CA GLN A 136 15.93 9.38 9.70
C GLN A 136 16.50 8.47 8.59
N TYR A 137 16.95 7.28 8.99
CA TYR A 137 17.41 6.20 8.13
C TYR A 137 17.24 4.88 8.89
N LEU A 138 17.35 3.74 8.20
CA LEU A 138 17.36 2.42 8.82
C LEU A 138 18.52 1.61 8.23
N GLN A 139 19.50 1.28 9.07
CA GLN A 139 20.69 0.53 8.71
C GLN A 139 20.65 -0.87 9.31
N PHE A 140 21.03 -1.85 8.49
CA PHE A 140 21.22 -3.24 8.90
C PHE A 140 22.69 -3.62 8.80
N ALA A 141 23.19 -4.30 9.82
CA ALA A 141 24.50 -4.93 9.83
C ALA A 141 24.46 -6.28 9.09
N PRO A 142 25.61 -6.86 8.70
CA PRO A 142 25.69 -8.18 8.05
C PRO A 142 25.02 -9.31 8.82
N SER A 143 24.87 -9.18 10.14
CA SER A 143 24.15 -10.13 11.00
C SER A 143 22.62 -10.06 10.89
N GLY A 144 22.08 -9.10 10.12
CA GLY A 144 20.64 -8.84 10.01
C GLY A 144 20.04 -8.05 11.18
N TYR A 145 20.86 -7.66 12.16
CA TYR A 145 20.48 -6.73 13.22
C TYR A 145 20.53 -5.30 12.72
N THR A 146 19.71 -4.43 13.30
CA THR A 146 19.82 -3.00 13.04
C THR A 146 21.05 -2.40 13.73
N ARG A 147 21.60 -1.30 13.20
CA ARG A 147 22.75 -0.59 13.80
C ARG A 147 22.32 0.37 14.92
N ASN A 148 21.92 -0.17 16.06
CA ASN A 148 21.41 0.58 17.22
C ASN A 148 20.18 1.45 16.86
N GLN A 149 19.24 0.85 16.13
CA GLN A 149 18.02 1.51 15.71
C GLN A 149 16.81 0.64 16.01
N ASN A 150 15.73 1.28 16.42
CA ASN A 150 14.43 0.67 16.56
C ASN A 150 13.42 1.79 16.51
N GLY A 151 12.18 1.49 16.15
CA GLY A 151 11.19 2.51 15.99
C GLY A 151 9.91 2.02 15.37
N THR A 152 9.02 2.97 15.17
CA THR A 152 7.72 2.72 14.56
C THR A 152 7.52 3.67 13.39
N PHE A 153 7.18 3.09 12.25
CA PHE A 153 6.63 3.82 11.13
C PHE A 153 5.12 3.99 11.35
N THR A 154 4.62 5.20 11.17
CA THR A 154 3.19 5.52 11.25
C THR A 154 2.75 6.09 9.91
N TYR A 155 1.96 5.32 9.18
CA TYR A 155 1.27 5.76 7.98
C TYR A 155 -0.04 6.44 8.36
N CYS A 156 -0.28 7.61 7.78
CA CYS A 156 -1.50 8.37 7.93
C CYS A 156 -2.12 8.64 6.55
N SER A 157 -3.40 8.32 6.41
CA SER A 157 -4.14 8.56 5.18
C SER A 157 -4.34 10.07 4.93
N PRO A 158 -4.66 10.49 3.69
CA PRO A 158 -4.92 11.90 3.39
C PRO A 158 -6.06 12.50 4.22
N SER A 159 -7.04 11.68 4.64
CA SER A 159 -8.17 12.11 5.46
C SER A 159 -7.80 12.32 6.94
N LYS A 160 -6.58 11.92 7.36
CA LYS A 160 -6.06 11.97 8.73
C LYS A 160 -6.89 11.24 9.79
N LYS A 161 -7.82 10.37 9.37
CA LYS A 161 -8.62 9.55 10.30
C LYS A 161 -7.74 8.45 10.90
N LEU A 162 -7.68 8.37 12.23
CA LEU A 162 -6.84 7.40 12.95
C LEU A 162 -7.20 5.93 12.64
N VAL A 163 -8.47 5.66 12.37
CA VAL A 163 -8.94 4.31 11.95
C VAL A 163 -8.36 3.85 10.60
N GLN A 164 -7.83 4.78 9.80
CA GLN A 164 -7.15 4.50 8.54
C GLN A 164 -5.62 4.51 8.70
N ALA A 165 -5.11 4.86 9.88
CA ALA A 165 -3.69 4.80 10.16
C ALA A 165 -3.22 3.35 10.18
N LYS A 166 -1.95 3.14 9.81
CA LYS A 166 -1.31 1.84 9.89
C LYS A 166 0.09 2.01 10.46
N MET A 167 0.56 1.06 11.24
CA MET A 167 1.86 1.16 11.89
C MET A 167 2.73 -0.07 11.62
N LEU A 168 4.02 0.16 11.40
CA LEU A 168 5.03 -0.89 11.25
C LEU A 168 6.13 -0.68 12.28
N ILE A 169 6.29 -1.64 13.17
CA ILE A 169 7.23 -1.58 14.29
C ILE A 169 8.45 -2.40 13.91
N VAL A 170 9.64 -1.81 14.03
CA VAL A 170 10.92 -2.47 13.77
C VAL A 170 11.73 -2.49 15.06
N ASN A 171 12.09 -3.69 15.51
CA ASN A 171 12.91 -3.88 16.70
C ASN A 171 14.42 -3.87 16.37
N ARG A 172 15.26 -3.92 17.41
CA ARG A 172 16.72 -3.93 17.23
C ARG A 172 17.26 -5.16 16.49
N ALA A 173 16.58 -6.29 16.62
CA ALA A 173 16.88 -7.52 15.88
C ALA A 173 16.53 -7.44 14.38
N GLY A 174 15.98 -6.31 13.93
CA GLY A 174 15.66 -6.07 12.53
C GLY A 174 14.37 -6.70 12.07
N ARG A 175 13.54 -7.23 12.98
CA ARG A 175 12.26 -7.85 12.63
C ARG A 175 11.16 -6.78 12.54
N PRO A 176 10.57 -6.55 11.35
CA PRO A 176 9.38 -5.73 11.23
C PRO A 176 8.13 -6.51 11.63
N ARG A 177 7.17 -5.83 12.29
CA ARG A 177 5.82 -6.34 12.52
C ARG A 177 4.79 -5.24 12.29
N VAL A 178 3.65 -5.58 11.71
CA VAL A 178 2.52 -4.66 11.59
C VAL A 178 1.84 -4.56 12.95
N ALA A 179 1.46 -3.36 13.38
CA ALA A 179 0.67 -3.18 14.59
C ALA A 179 -0.75 -3.73 14.38
N GLN A 180 -1.28 -4.33 15.43
CA GLN A 180 -2.67 -4.81 15.47
C GLN A 180 -3.49 -3.87 16.34
N ASP A 181 -4.79 -3.92 16.12
CA ASP A 181 -5.80 -3.35 17.00
C ASP A 181 -6.13 -4.43 18.05
N THR A 182 -5.84 -4.13 19.31
CA THR A 182 -5.90 -5.07 20.45
C THR A 182 -7.10 -4.78 21.35
N ASP A 183 -7.56 -3.53 21.37
CA ASP A 183 -8.71 -3.02 22.12
C ASP A 183 -9.98 -2.87 21.27
N ASN A 184 -9.88 -3.21 19.98
CA ASN A 184 -10.97 -3.34 19.03
C ASN A 184 -11.71 -2.00 18.76
N ASP A 185 -10.95 -0.90 18.82
CA ASP A 185 -11.42 0.47 18.58
C ASP A 185 -11.25 0.91 17.10
N GLY A 186 -10.66 0.04 16.27
CA GLY A 186 -10.36 0.27 14.86
C GLY A 186 -9.02 0.97 14.61
N ILE A 187 -8.21 1.24 15.63
CA ILE A 187 -6.98 2.00 15.57
C ILE A 187 -5.79 1.09 15.93
N PRO A 188 -4.68 1.11 15.17
CA PRO A 188 -3.50 0.30 15.52
C PRO A 188 -2.84 0.80 16.81
N ASN A 189 -2.54 -0.11 17.74
CA ASN A 189 -1.87 0.26 18.99
C ASN A 189 -0.34 0.32 18.82
N SER A 190 0.27 1.40 19.32
CA SER A 190 1.72 1.52 19.47
C SER A 190 2.23 0.55 20.57
N PRO A 191 3.51 0.11 20.52
CA PRO A 191 4.12 -0.63 21.62
C PRO A 191 4.04 0.07 22.99
N SER A 192 3.92 1.40 23.01
CA SER A 192 3.82 2.21 24.22
C SER A 192 2.37 2.49 24.66
N GLY A 193 1.36 1.95 23.95
CA GLY A 193 -0.05 2.28 24.17
C GLY A 193 -0.45 3.69 23.71
N ALA A 194 0.46 4.47 23.12
CA ALA A 194 0.15 5.79 22.61
C ALA A 194 -0.61 5.70 21.27
N MET A 195 -1.55 6.61 21.05
CA MET A 195 -2.27 6.72 19.77
C MET A 195 -1.33 7.11 18.61
N PRO A 196 -1.66 6.71 17.36
CA PRO A 196 -0.93 7.16 16.17
C PRO A 196 -0.95 8.69 16.07
N ASN A 197 0.22 9.30 15.89
CA ASN A 197 0.31 10.74 15.62
C ASN A 197 0.28 10.98 14.10
N CYS A 198 -0.78 11.64 13.63
CA CYS A 198 -0.99 12.01 12.22
C CYS A 198 -0.96 13.53 11.96
N THR A 199 -0.39 14.28 12.89
CA THR A 199 -0.24 15.74 12.84
C THR A 199 1.15 16.15 12.39
#